data_AF-A0A1Y2PC80-F1
#
_entry.id   AF-A0A1Y2PC80-F1
#
_cell.length_a   1.000
_cell.length_b   1.000
_cell.length_c   1.000
_cell.angle_alpha   90.00
_cell.angle_beta   90.00
_cell.angle_gamma   90.00
#
_symmetry.space_group_name_H-M   'P 1'
#
loop_
_entity.id
_entity.type
_entity.pdbx_description
1 polymer ?
#
loop_
_entity_poly.entity_id
_entity_poly.type
_entity_poly.pdbx_seq_one_letter_code
_entity_poly.pdbx_strand_id
1 'polypeptide(L)'
;MKKINLIAIIVGFASFFIPFIYPETNKWFSIGWGLLFLSWVFQAVNSGSTQFLSIATKENEPLEFWLTNVLWFLFSMVFILRPFFPEYLGA
;
A
#
# COMPACT_ATOMS: atom_id res chain seq x y z
N MET A 1 -22.17 7.05 -12.68
CA MET A 1 -21.83 5.95 -11.75
C MET A 1 -20.63 5.19 -12.31
N LYS A 2 -19.44 5.30 -11.69
CA LYS A 2 -18.28 4.48 -12.08
C LYS A 2 -18.62 3.03 -11.74
N LYS A 3 -18.69 2.14 -12.75
CA LYS A 3 -18.87 0.70 -12.54
C LYS A 3 -17.63 0.21 -11.80
N ILE A 4 -17.76 0.00 -10.50
CA ILE A 4 -16.71 -0.62 -9.71
C ILE A 4 -16.56 -2.05 -10.22
N ASN A 5 -15.36 -2.39 -10.68
CA ASN A 5 -15.10 -3.69 -11.27
C ASN A 5 -15.05 -4.74 -10.16
N LEU A 6 -16.13 -5.52 -10.01
CA LEU A 6 -16.27 -6.57 -9.01
C LEU A 6 -15.09 -7.55 -9.05
N ILE A 7 -14.54 -7.82 -10.23
CA ILE A 7 -13.35 -8.66 -10.42
C ILE A 7 -12.15 -8.04 -9.72
N ALA A 8 -11.94 -6.71 -9.82
CA ALA A 8 -10.82 -6.04 -9.17
C ALA A 8 -10.91 -6.08 -7.64
N ILE A 9 -12.13 -5.98 -7.09
CA ILE A 9 -12.35 -6.13 -5.63
C ILE A 9 -12.03 -7.57 -5.20
N ILE A 10 -12.59 -8.56 -5.89
CA ILE A 10 -12.39 -9.97 -5.53
C ILE A 10 -10.91 -10.35 -5.65
N VAL A 11 -10.23 -9.93 -6.72
CA VAL A 11 -8.80 -10.19 -6.92
C VAL A 11 -7.96 -9.46 -5.87
N GLY A 12 -8.29 -8.21 -5.54
CA GLY A 12 -7.60 -7.45 -4.50
C GLY A 12 -7.80 -8.00 -3.10
N PHE A 13 -8.96 -8.59 -2.80
CA PHE A 13 -9.17 -9.30 -1.53
C PHE A 13 -8.46 -10.65 -1.53
N ALA A 14 -8.54 -11.41 -2.63
CA ALA A 14 -7.88 -12.69 -2.76
C ALA A 14 -6.35 -12.57 -2.63
N SER A 15 -5.74 -11.48 -3.14
CA SER A 15 -4.30 -11.24 -3.02
C SER A 15 -3.80 -11.01 -1.59
N PHE A 16 -4.70 -10.74 -0.63
CA PHE A 16 -4.35 -10.76 0.80
C PHE A 16 -4.29 -12.17 1.39
N PHE A 17 -5.12 -13.10 0.90
CA PHE A 17 -5.25 -14.46 1.44
C PHE A 17 -4.39 -15.48 0.70
N ILE A 18 -4.15 -15.29 -0.60
CA ILE A 18 -3.32 -16.18 -1.43
C ILE A 18 -1.93 -16.46 -0.81
N PRO A 19 -1.20 -15.47 -0.24
CA PRO A 19 0.08 -15.71 0.40
C PRO A 19 0.04 -16.67 1.60
N PHE A 20 -1.11 -16.77 2.29
CA PHE A 20 -1.30 -17.72 3.40
C PHE A 20 -1.55 -19.15 2.92
N ILE A 21 -2.09 -19.31 1.72
CA ILE A 21 -2.38 -20.62 1.11
C ILE A 21 -1.17 -21.12 0.32
N TYR A 22 -0.45 -20.21 -0.36
CA TYR A 22 0.69 -20.49 -1.23
C TYR A 22 1.91 -19.65 -0.79
N PRO A 23 2.68 -20.15 0.20
CA PRO A 23 3.80 -19.40 0.80
C PRO A 23 4.87 -18.97 -0.22
N GLU A 24 5.05 -19.73 -1.30
CA GLU A 24 5.97 -19.42 -2.39
C GLU A 24 5.61 -18.14 -3.15
N THR A 25 4.34 -17.76 -3.14
CA THR A 25 3.85 -16.54 -3.80
C THR A 25 3.99 -15.30 -2.92
N ASN A 26 4.18 -15.48 -1.60
CA ASN A 26 4.25 -14.40 -0.62
C ASN A 26 5.28 -13.32 -1.01
N LYS A 27 6.42 -13.71 -1.59
CA LYS A 27 7.45 -12.77 -2.04
C LYS A 27 6.93 -11.75 -3.07
N TRP A 28 6.27 -12.24 -4.11
CA TRP A 28 5.77 -11.42 -5.21
C TRP A 28 4.57 -10.57 -4.80
N PHE A 29 3.68 -11.14 -3.98
CA PHE A 29 2.56 -10.39 -3.42
C PHE A 29 3.04 -9.28 -2.47
N SER A 30 4.04 -9.56 -1.63
CA SER A 30 4.64 -8.56 -0.75
C SER A 30 5.19 -7.38 -1.56
N ILE A 31 5.98 -7.65 -2.61
CA ILE A 31 6.50 -6.60 -3.50
C ILE A 31 5.36 -5.85 -4.18
N GLY A 32 4.35 -6.56 -4.70
CA GLY A 32 3.19 -5.95 -5.35
C GLY A 32 2.44 -4.97 -4.45
N TRP A 33 2.16 -5.37 -3.20
CA TRP A 33 1.55 -4.48 -2.19
C TRP A 33 2.45 -3.29 -1.85
N GLY A 34 3.76 -3.54 -1.70
CA GLY A 34 4.71 -2.47 -1.45
C GLY A 34 4.76 -1.42 -2.56
N LEU A 35 4.74 -1.85 -3.83
CA LEU A 35 4.66 -0.94 -4.98
C LEU A 35 3.32 -0.20 -5.06
N LEU A 36 2.21 -0.85 -4.67
CA LEU A 36 0.91 -0.20 -4.60
C LEU A 36 0.92 0.96 -3.58
N PHE A 37 1.43 0.72 -2.37
CA PHE A 37 1.56 1.79 -1.36
C PHE A 37 2.46 2.92 -1.85
N LEU A 38 3.57 2.60 -2.53
CA LEU A 38 4.45 3.61 -3.12
C LEU A 38 3.71 4.47 -4.15
N SER A 39 2.86 3.84 -4.97
CA SER A 39 2.06 4.56 -5.95
C SER A 39 1.07 5.54 -5.30
N TRP A 40 0.56 5.22 -4.10
CA TRP A 40 -0.33 6.12 -3.35
C TRP A 40 0.43 7.33 -2.83
N VAL A 41 1.65 7.14 -2.31
CA VAL A 41 2.54 8.24 -1.91
C VAL A 41 2.83 9.15 -3.10
N PHE A 42 3.19 8.57 -4.26
CA PHE A 42 3.45 9.34 -5.46
C PHE A 42 2.24 10.15 -5.93
N GLN A 43 1.05 9.51 -5.96
CA GLN A 43 -0.18 10.21 -6.32
C GLN A 43 -0.51 11.32 -5.33
N ALA A 44 -0.38 11.07 -4.03
CA ALA A 44 -0.69 12.06 -3.00
C ALA A 44 0.22 13.28 -3.03
N VAL A 45 1.52 13.08 -3.29
CA VAL A 45 2.49 14.19 -3.45
C VAL A 45 2.14 15.04 -4.67
N ASN A 46 1.69 14.42 -5.77
CA ASN A 46 1.31 15.13 -6.99
C ASN A 46 -0.06 15.82 -6.89
N SER A 47 -1.04 15.20 -6.23
CA SER A 47 -2.40 15.75 -6.08
C SER A 47 -2.51 16.75 -4.93
N GLY A 48 -1.58 16.73 -3.98
CA GLY A 48 -1.66 17.52 -2.75
C GLY A 48 -2.71 17.01 -1.75
N SER A 49 -3.26 15.82 -1.97
CA SER A 49 -4.27 15.19 -1.11
C SER A 49 -3.95 13.72 -0.85
N THR A 50 -4.16 13.26 0.37
CA THR A 50 -3.95 11.87 0.77
C THR A 50 -5.16 11.37 1.56
N GLN A 51 -5.38 10.06 1.54
CA GLN A 51 -6.49 9.44 2.24
C GLN A 51 -5.97 8.41 3.24
N PHE A 52 -6.44 8.50 4.48
CA PHE A 52 -6.22 7.50 5.51
C PHE A 52 -7.53 7.17 6.22
N LEU A 53 -7.91 7.95 7.24
CA LEU A 53 -9.24 7.90 7.88
C LEU A 53 -10.17 8.99 7.34
N SER A 54 -9.60 10.15 7.05
CA SER A 54 -10.21 11.30 6.37
C SER A 54 -9.35 11.66 5.14
N ILE A 55 -9.87 12.57 4.31
CA ILE A 55 -9.11 13.18 3.23
C ILE A 55 -8.33 14.34 3.84
N ALA A 56 -7.01 14.25 3.86
CA ALA A 56 -6.13 15.32 4.30
C ALA A 56 -5.48 16.03 3.10
N THR A 57 -5.48 17.35 3.10
CA THR A 57 -4.82 18.15 2.07
C THR A 57 -3.56 18.81 2.60
N LYS A 58 -2.56 18.98 1.73
CA LYS A 58 -1.28 19.61 2.07
C LYS A 58 -1.45 21.05 2.58
N GLU A 59 -2.50 21.74 2.16
CA GLU A 59 -2.77 23.15 2.47
C GLU A 59 -3.50 23.34 3.80
N ASN A 60 -4.54 22.52 4.05
CA ASN A 60 -5.37 22.68 5.25
C ASN A 60 -4.81 21.90 6.44
N GLU A 61 -4.27 20.70 6.17
CA GLU A 61 -3.89 19.71 7.19
C GLU A 61 -2.47 19.17 6.90
N PRO A 62 -1.44 20.03 6.87
CA PRO A 62 -0.11 19.68 6.40
C PRO A 62 0.54 18.55 7.23
N LEU A 63 0.32 18.55 8.54
CA LEU A 63 0.88 17.53 9.43
C LEU A 63 0.27 16.15 9.14
N GLU A 64 -1.05 16.05 9.06
CA GLU A 64 -1.74 14.78 8.76
C GLU A 64 -1.39 14.26 7.37
N PHE A 65 -1.31 15.17 6.39
CA PHE A 65 -0.90 14.85 5.03
C PHE A 65 0.51 14.22 5.01
N TRP A 66 1.50 14.87 5.61
CA TRP A 66 2.87 14.37 5.61
C TRP A 66 3.05 13.12 6.45
N LEU A 67 2.41 13.05 7.62
CA LEU A 67 2.49 11.86 8.48
C LEU A 67 1.92 10.63 7.78
N THR A 68 0.77 10.79 7.11
CA THR A 68 0.14 9.73 6.31
C THR A 68 1.05 9.27 5.17
N ASN A 69 1.65 10.20 4.42
CA ASN A 69 2.55 9.85 3.32
C ASN A 69 3.84 9.17 3.81
N VAL A 70 4.40 9.61 4.94
CA VAL A 70 5.56 8.96 5.57
C VAL A 70 5.19 7.53 6.01
N LEU A 71 4.03 7.33 6.63
CA LEU A 71 3.53 6.01 7.00
C LEU A 71 3.41 5.09 5.78
N TRP A 72 2.72 5.54 4.73
CA TRP A 72 2.58 4.74 3.49
C TRP A 72 3.92 4.43 2.84
N PHE A 73 4.86 5.37 2.87
CA PHE A 73 6.20 5.15 2.36
C PHE A 73 6.96 4.09 3.17
N LEU A 74 6.89 4.15 4.51
CA LEU A 74 7.49 3.14 5.37
C LEU A 74 6.87 1.76 5.16
N PHE A 75 5.54 1.67 5.04
CA PHE A 75 4.84 0.43 4.70
C PHE A 75 5.29 -0.13 3.35
N SER A 76 5.40 0.74 2.34
CA SER A 76 5.93 0.36 1.03
C SER A 76 7.32 -0.26 1.15
N MET A 77 8.24 0.40 1.85
CA MET A 77 9.60 -0.10 2.03
C MET A 77 9.62 -1.45 2.75
N VAL A 78 8.87 -1.61 3.84
CA VAL A 78 8.79 -2.89 4.57
C VAL A 78 8.33 -4.00 3.64
N PHE A 79 7.26 -3.80 2.88
CA PHE A 79 6.71 -4.82 1.99
C PHE A 79 7.62 -5.15 0.79
N ILE A 80 8.33 -4.15 0.24
CA ILE A 80 9.31 -4.38 -0.82
C ILE A 80 10.54 -5.12 -0.28
N LEU A 81 11.00 -4.78 0.92
CA LEU A 81 12.22 -5.34 1.52
C LEU A 81 12.01 -6.70 2.18
N ARG A 82 10.78 -7.03 2.60
CA ARG A 82 10.42 -8.28 3.29
C ARG A 82 10.98 -9.56 2.64
N PRO A 83 10.93 -9.74 1.30
CA PRO A 83 11.48 -10.93 0.66
C PRO A 83 13.01 -11.02 0.68
N PHE A 84 13.70 -9.89 0.87
CA PHE A 84 15.16 -9.79 0.89
C PHE A 84 15.73 -9.93 2.31
N PHE A 85 14.95 -9.56 3.33
CA PHE A 85 15.34 -9.58 4.74
C PHE A 85 14.29 -10.30 5.62
N PRO A 86 13.94 -11.56 5.34
CA PRO A 86 12.85 -12.26 6.02
C PRO A 86 13.10 -12.47 7.52
N GLU A 87 14.36 -12.56 7.94
CA GLU A 87 14.78 -12.72 9.34
C GLU A 87 14.46 -11.50 10.21
N TYR A 88 14.37 -10.31 9.61
CA TYR A 88 14.19 -9.05 10.32
C TYR A 88 12.78 -8.48 10.17
N LEU A 89 12.09 -8.81 9.07
CA LEU A 89 10.81 -8.20 8.69
C LEU A 89 9.62 -9.18 8.79
N GLY A 90 9.86 -10.39 9.29
CA GLY A 90 8.87 -11.47 9.42
C GLY A 90 8.53 -12.12 8.08
N ALA A 91 8.44 -13.45 8.04
CA ALA A 91 7.99 -14.21 6.87
C ALA A 91 6.47 -14.07 6.65
#